data_AF-A0A7W5SI03-F1
#
_entry.id   AF-A0A7W5SI03-F1
#
_cell.length_a   1.000
_cell.length_b   1.000
_cell.length_c   1.000
_cell.angle_alpha   90.00
_cell.angle_beta   90.00
_cell.angle_gamma   90.00
#
_symmetry.space_group_name_H-M   'P 1'
#
loop_
_entity.id
_entity.type
_entity.pdbx_description
1 polymer ?
#
loop_
_entity_poly.entity_id
_entity_poly.type
_entity_poly.pdbx_seq_one_letter_code
_entity_poly.pdbx_strand_id
1 'polypeptide(L)'
;MSITPSDLNSSKASVVPHSEIGTAVRRSREAIGYTIDDLSETCGLTSEEIAEIELGADTDPAKLRRIAAALQVAPSTFLVM
;
A
#
# COMPACT_ATOMS: atom_id res chain seq x y z
N MET A 1 -24.80 -13.10 -6.12
CA MET A 1 -23.60 -12.32 -6.48
C MET A 1 -22.49 -12.78 -5.55
N SER A 2 -21.65 -13.71 -6.01
CA SER A 2 -20.54 -14.24 -5.21
C SER A 2 -19.28 -13.56 -5.68
N ILE A 3 -18.79 -12.60 -4.91
CA ILE A 3 -17.41 -12.14 -5.05
C ILE A 3 -16.58 -12.93 -4.03
N THR A 4 -15.81 -13.88 -4.56
CA THR A 4 -14.74 -14.57 -3.85
C THR A 4 -13.60 -13.59 -3.62
N PRO A 5 -13.13 -13.36 -2.38
CA PRO A 5 -11.81 -12.77 -2.21
C PRO A 5 -10.79 -13.87 -2.51
N SER A 6 -10.15 -13.75 -3.66
CA SER A 6 -9.02 -14.58 -4.04
C SER A 6 -7.81 -14.16 -3.22
N ASP A 7 -7.50 -14.92 -2.16
CA ASP A 7 -6.23 -14.88 -1.44
C ASP A 7 -5.08 -15.26 -2.40
N LEU A 8 -4.57 -14.27 -3.14
CA LEU A 8 -3.43 -14.48 -4.03
C LEU A 8 -2.11 -14.14 -3.32
N ASN A 9 -1.33 -15.21 -3.15
CA ASN A 9 0.12 -15.21 -3.23
C ASN A 9 0.88 -14.62 -2.04
N SER A 10 0.93 -15.41 -0.98
CA SER A 10 2.04 -15.40 -0.03
C SER A 10 3.15 -16.32 -0.56
N SER A 11 4.05 -15.78 -1.41
CA SER A 11 5.20 -16.52 -1.94
C SER A 11 6.45 -15.64 -2.00
N LYS A 12 7.14 -15.56 -0.85
CA LYS A 12 8.60 -15.71 -0.68
C LYS A 12 9.54 -15.00 -1.68
N ALA A 13 10.32 -14.03 -1.19
CA ALA A 13 11.79 -14.09 -1.11
C ALA A 13 12.49 -12.73 -1.31
N SER A 14 12.99 -12.16 -0.20
CA SER A 14 14.40 -11.82 -0.04
C SER A 14 15.02 -10.78 -1.00
N VAL A 15 14.45 -9.58 -1.13
CA VAL A 15 15.23 -8.35 -1.39
C VAL A 15 14.46 -7.14 -0.81
N VAL A 16 15.13 -6.42 0.11
CA VAL A 16 14.87 -5.06 0.64
C VAL A 16 13.64 -4.77 1.53
N PRO A 17 13.84 -4.04 2.66
CA PRO A 17 12.76 -3.59 3.56
C PRO A 17 11.71 -2.72 2.85
N HIS A 18 12.09 -1.99 1.80
CA HIS A 18 11.19 -1.12 1.04
C HIS A 18 10.13 -1.88 0.23
N SER A 19 10.42 -3.12 -0.23
CA SER A 19 9.46 -3.94 -0.96
C SER A 19 8.36 -4.50 -0.04
N GLU A 20 8.67 -4.75 1.23
CA GLU A 20 7.67 -5.17 2.22
C GLU A 20 6.69 -4.03 2.53
N ILE A 21 7.18 -2.78 2.58
CA ILE A 21 6.34 -1.58 2.76
C ILE A 21 5.34 -1.46 1.59
N GLY A 22 5.82 -1.56 0.36
CA GLY A 22 4.95 -1.49 -0.83
C GLY A 22 3.92 -2.61 -0.87
N THR A 23 4.32 -3.82 -0.49
CA THR A 23 3.40 -4.96 -0.37
C THR A 23 2.36 -4.74 0.72
N ALA A 24 2.74 -4.15 1.86
CA ALA A 24 1.81 -3.83 2.94
C ALA A 24 0.78 -2.77 2.52
N VAL A 25 1.21 -1.70 1.86
CA VAL A 25 0.32 -0.66 1.31
C VAL A 25 -0.68 -1.27 0.34
N ARG A 26 -0.20 -2.08 -0.61
CA ARG A 26 -1.05 -2.76 -1.59
C ARG A 26 -2.10 -3.64 -0.93
N ARG A 27 -1.70 -4.46 0.06
CA ARG A 27 -2.61 -5.31 0.82
C ARG A 27 -3.65 -4.53 1.59
N SER A 28 -3.26 -3.45 2.26
CA SER A 28 -4.20 -2.59 2.98
C SER A 28 -5.20 -1.93 2.03
N ARG A 29 -4.75 -1.47 0.85
CA ARG A 29 -5.62 -0.93 -0.20
C ARG A 29 -6.63 -1.98 -0.70
N GLU A 30 -6.15 -3.16 -1.05
CA GLU A 30 -6.99 -4.27 -1.53
C GLU A 30 -7.97 -4.76 -0.45
N ALA A 31 -7.60 -4.73 0.84
CA ALA A 31 -8.48 -5.10 1.95
C ALA A 31 -9.67 -4.14 2.12
N ILE A 32 -9.49 -2.86 1.82
CA ILE A 32 -10.57 -1.85 1.83
C ILE A 32 -11.38 -1.90 0.52
N GLY A 33 -10.81 -2.46 -0.55
CA GLY A 33 -11.42 -2.51 -1.88
C GLY A 33 -11.21 -1.24 -2.70
N TYR A 34 -10.20 -0.43 -2.35
CA TYR A 34 -9.87 0.79 -3.09
C TYR A 34 -9.02 0.47 -4.32
N THR A 35 -9.23 1.22 -5.40
CA THR A 35 -8.28 1.23 -6.52
C THR A 35 -7.12 2.17 -6.24
N ILE A 36 -6.06 2.12 -7.06
CA ILE A 36 -4.94 3.06 -6.97
C ILE A 36 -5.46 4.50 -7.12
N ASP A 37 -6.43 4.72 -8.00
CA ASP A 37 -7.06 6.01 -8.24
C ASP A 37 -7.82 6.51 -7.01
N ASP A 38 -8.71 5.67 -6.43
CA ASP A 38 -9.46 6.01 -5.21
C ASP A 38 -8.52 6.34 -4.03
N LEU A 39 -7.44 5.57 -3.88
CA LEU A 39 -6.45 5.82 -2.85
C LEU A 39 -5.71 7.14 -3.13
N SER A 40 -5.33 7.40 -4.38
CA SER A 40 -4.64 8.62 -4.78
C SER A 40 -5.48 9.88 -4.47
N GLU A 41 -6.78 9.87 -4.78
CA GLU A 41 -7.71 10.94 -4.46
C GLU A 41 -7.87 11.14 -2.95
N THR A 42 -8.00 10.04 -2.20
CA THR A 42 -8.18 10.08 -0.74
C THR A 42 -6.92 10.62 -0.04
N CYS A 43 -5.73 10.26 -0.51
CA CYS A 43 -4.45 10.68 0.07
C CYS A 43 -3.99 12.07 -0.41
N GLY A 44 -4.53 12.54 -1.55
CA GLY A 44 -3.98 13.67 -2.29
C GLY A 44 -2.60 13.38 -2.90
N LEU A 45 -2.39 12.14 -3.36
CA LEU A 45 -1.20 11.71 -4.09
C LEU A 45 -1.57 11.42 -5.55
N THR A 46 -0.59 11.28 -6.42
CA THR A 46 -0.83 10.81 -7.79
C THR A 46 -0.87 9.29 -7.86
N SER A 47 -1.58 8.74 -8.85
CA SER A 47 -1.67 7.29 -9.07
C SER A 47 -0.29 6.67 -9.34
N GLU A 48 0.60 7.42 -10.00
CA GLU A 48 2.01 7.05 -10.21
C GLU A 48 2.77 6.96 -8.89
N GLU A 49 2.63 7.95 -8.00
CA GLU A 49 3.27 7.88 -6.67
C GLU A 49 2.78 6.69 -5.86
N ILE A 50 1.47 6.39 -5.88
CA ILE A 50 0.95 5.19 -5.21
C ILE A 50 1.58 3.92 -5.80
N ALA A 51 1.70 3.83 -7.13
CA ALA A 51 2.31 2.68 -7.80
C ALA A 51 3.80 2.53 -7.46
N GLU A 52 4.56 3.63 -7.44
CA GLU A 52 5.97 3.64 -7.02
C GLU A 52 6.13 3.20 -5.55
N ILE A 53 5.20 3.61 -4.69
CA ILE A 53 5.14 3.17 -3.29
C ILE A 53 4.85 1.67 -3.18
N GLU A 54 3.86 1.16 -3.92
CA GLU A 54 3.56 -0.27 -3.96
C GLU A 54 4.72 -1.12 -4.51
N LEU A 55 5.52 -0.55 -5.42
CA LEU A 55 6.74 -1.17 -5.96
C LEU A 55 7.94 -1.07 -5.00
N GLY A 56 7.86 -0.25 -3.95
CA GLY A 56 8.98 0.05 -3.06
C GLY A 56 10.06 0.92 -3.71
N ALA A 57 9.74 1.59 -4.83
CA ALA A 57 10.61 2.56 -5.51
C ALA A 57 10.60 3.91 -4.78
N ASP A 58 9.44 4.29 -4.21
CA ASP A 58 9.26 5.49 -3.41
C ASP A 58 8.69 5.10 -2.05
N THR A 59 9.48 5.18 -0.98
CA THR A 59 9.01 4.86 0.38
C THR A 59 9.15 6.08 1.27
N ASP A 60 8.68 7.21 0.76
CA ASP A 60 8.83 8.47 1.46
C ASP A 60 7.91 8.49 2.70
N PRO A 61 8.46 8.69 3.93
CA PRO A 61 7.69 8.55 5.16
C PRO A 61 6.54 9.56 5.26
N ALA A 62 6.64 10.71 4.57
CA ALA A 62 5.56 11.68 4.49
C ALA A 62 4.36 11.15 3.66
N LYS A 63 4.63 10.46 2.55
CA LYS A 63 3.61 9.86 1.69
C LYS A 63 2.98 8.64 2.36
N LEU A 64 3.80 7.78 2.99
CA LEU A 64 3.32 6.63 3.77
C LEU A 64 2.38 7.04 4.92
N ARG A 65 2.67 8.17 5.60
CA ARG A 65 1.76 8.72 6.62
C ARG A 65 0.41 9.17 6.05
N ARG A 66 0.39 9.77 4.85
CA ARG A 66 -0.86 10.14 4.17
C ARG A 66 -1.67 8.91 3.79
N ILE A 67 -1.01 7.91 3.22
CA ILE A 67 -1.63 6.63 2.87
C ILE A 67 -2.18 5.92 4.11
N ALA A 68 -1.42 5.90 5.21
CA ALA A 68 -1.87 5.35 6.47
C ALA A 68 -3.12 6.05 7.01
N ALA A 69 -3.18 7.38 6.93
CA ALA A 69 -4.36 8.14 7.32
C ALA A 69 -5.57 7.83 6.44
N ALA A 70 -5.39 7.73 5.12
CA ALA A 70 -6.44 7.38 4.17
C ALA A 70 -6.99 5.95 4.38
N LEU A 71 -6.09 5.00 4.67
CA LEU A 71 -6.42 3.60 4.94
C LEU A 71 -6.85 3.37 6.41
N GLN A 72 -6.87 4.42 7.23
CA GLN A 72 -7.18 4.37 8.68
C GLN A 72 -6.32 3.37 9.48
N VAL A 73 -5.06 3.21 9.07
CA VAL A 73 -4.08 2.35 9.76
C VAL A 73 -2.98 3.18 10.43
N ALA A 74 -2.25 2.57 11.36
CA ALA A 74 -1.12 3.23 11.99
C ALA A 74 0.04 3.39 10.97
N PRO A 75 0.72 4.55 10.92
CA PRO A 75 1.86 4.73 10.02
C PRO A 75 3.05 3.82 10.36
N SER A 76 3.13 3.32 11.59
CA SER A 76 4.09 2.29 12.01
C SER A 76 3.87 0.94 11.32
N THR A 77 2.71 0.69 10.72
CA THR A 77 2.47 -0.49 9.88
C THR A 77 3.36 -0.48 8.63
N PHE A 78 3.66 0.72 8.12
CA PHE A 78 4.46 0.92 6.91
C PHE A 78 5.88 1.42 7.21
N LEU A 79 6.07 2.07 8.36
CA LEU A 79 7.38 2.54 8.81
C LEU A 79 7.98 1.50 9.75
N VAL A 80 8.70 0.52 9.18
CA VAL A 80 9.56 -0.36 9.97
C VAL A 80 10.72 0.48 10.50
N MET A 81 10.73 0.70 11.82
CA MET A 81 11.83 1.27 12.60
C MET A 81 12.77 0.17 13.07
#